data_AF-A0A7Y4XWI8-F1
#
_entry.id   AF-A0A7Y4XWI8-F1
#
_cell.length_a   1.000
_cell.length_b   1.000
_cell.length_c   1.000
_cell.angle_alpha   90.00
_cell.angle_beta   90.00
_cell.angle_gamma   90.00
#
_symmetry.space_group_name_H-M   'P 1'
#
loop_
_entity.id
_entity.type
_entity.pdbx_description
1 polymer ?
#
loop_
_entity_poly.entity_id
_entity_poly.type
_entity_poly.pdbx_seq_one_letter_code
_entity_poly.pdbx_strand_id
1 'polypeptide(L)'
;MKSPTDSTATTQPEQPPIAPLKQRHNPLHGLTLETIVKALVEHYGWAELAERIPLNCFSTNPSMTSSLTFLRKNPWAREKVEGLYGFMLRDINRNQAK
;
A
#
# COMPACT_ATOMS: atom_id res chain seq x y z
N MET A 1 24.09 -25.56 40.31
CA MET A 1 23.57 -25.50 38.92
C MET A 1 22.03 -25.51 38.97
N LYS A 2 21.41 -24.37 39.29
CA LYS A 2 19.96 -24.14 39.19
C LYS A 2 19.79 -22.62 39.08
N SER A 3 19.58 -22.09 37.88
CA SER A 3 19.12 -20.72 37.72
C SER A 3 17.62 -20.79 37.43
N PRO A 4 16.78 -20.13 38.24
CA PRO A 4 15.34 -20.17 38.13
C PRO A 4 14.84 -19.36 36.94
N THR A 5 13.76 -19.83 36.35
CA THR A 5 12.93 -19.11 35.38
C THR A 5 12.35 -17.86 36.04
N ASP A 6 12.74 -16.69 35.55
CA ASP A 6 12.11 -15.42 35.91
C ASP A 6 11.61 -14.70 34.66
N SER A 7 10.45 -14.06 34.85
CA SER A 7 9.89 -12.98 34.06
C SER A 7 9.31 -13.28 32.67
N THR A 8 7.99 -13.49 32.70
CA THR A 8 7.03 -12.95 31.75
C THR A 8 7.43 -11.54 31.28
N ALA A 9 7.87 -11.43 30.03
CA ALA A 9 7.98 -10.15 29.33
C ALA A 9 6.82 -10.04 28.33
N THR A 10 5.79 -9.28 28.72
CA THR A 10 4.93 -8.56 27.79
C THR A 10 5.83 -7.65 26.95
N THR A 11 5.97 -7.91 25.67
CA THR A 11 6.60 -6.97 24.74
C THR A 11 5.87 -7.06 23.41
N GLN A 12 4.96 -6.11 23.21
CA GLN A 12 4.63 -5.62 21.87
C GLN A 12 5.96 -5.41 21.12
N PRO A 13 6.13 -5.90 19.88
CA PRO A 13 7.14 -5.34 19.03
C PRO A 13 6.65 -3.94 18.62
N GLU A 14 7.03 -2.97 19.44
CA GLU A 14 7.20 -1.57 19.06
C GLU A 14 7.82 -1.51 17.67
N GLN A 15 7.21 -0.70 16.81
CA GLN A 15 7.60 -0.57 15.42
C GLN A 15 9.08 -0.16 15.30
N PRO A 16 9.92 -0.91 14.56
CA PRO A 16 11.24 -0.41 14.20
C PRO A 16 11.11 0.62 13.05
N PRO A 17 11.83 1.75 13.07
CA PRO A 17 11.84 2.69 11.96
C PRO A 17 12.72 2.12 10.85
N ILE A 18 12.11 1.50 9.83
CA ILE A 18 12.85 0.99 8.67
C ILE A 18 12.70 1.98 7.51
N ALA A 19 13.53 3.02 7.52
CA ALA A 19 14.12 3.49 6.26
C ALA A 19 15.38 2.65 6.04
N PRO A 20 15.60 2.06 4.84
CA PRO A 20 16.34 2.83 3.85
C PRO A 20 16.08 2.52 2.36
N LEU A 21 16.63 3.41 1.53
CA LEU A 21 17.09 3.26 0.13
C LEU A 21 16.07 3.42 -1.02
N LYS A 22 15.85 4.69 -1.36
CA LYS A 22 16.21 5.27 -2.67
C LYS A 22 16.47 4.23 -3.78
N GLN A 23 15.44 3.84 -4.52
CA GLN A 23 15.60 3.14 -5.79
C GLN A 23 16.11 4.13 -6.85
N ARG A 24 17.43 4.20 -7.01
CA ARG A 24 18.08 4.83 -8.18
C ARG A 24 17.88 3.90 -9.38
N HIS A 25 17.40 4.48 -10.48
CA HIS A 25 17.26 3.92 -11.84
C HIS A 25 15.93 3.23 -12.17
N ASN A 26 14.94 4.01 -12.61
CA ASN A 26 14.60 4.00 -14.04
C ASN A 26 13.66 5.17 -14.41
N PRO A 27 14.09 6.11 -15.26
CA PRO A 27 13.26 7.20 -15.72
C PRO A 27 12.33 6.68 -16.83
N LEU A 28 11.02 6.63 -16.56
CA LEU A 28 9.95 6.54 -17.58
C LEU A 28 9.83 5.23 -18.41
N HIS A 29 9.88 4.04 -17.79
CA HIS A 29 9.38 2.82 -18.45
C HIS A 29 8.43 2.03 -17.53
N GLY A 30 7.20 1.76 -18.00
CA GLY A 30 6.32 0.71 -17.46
C GLY A 30 5.78 0.93 -16.03
N LEU A 31 4.84 1.85 -15.86
CA LEU A 31 4.12 2.00 -14.60
C LEU A 31 3.46 0.65 -14.22
N THR A 32 3.96 0.01 -13.17
CA THR A 32 3.45 -1.30 -12.75
C THR A 32 2.22 -1.11 -11.89
N LEU A 33 1.36 -2.13 -11.88
CA LEU A 33 0.20 -2.18 -10.99
C LEU A 33 0.59 -2.03 -9.51
N GLU A 34 1.78 -2.50 -9.14
CA GLU A 34 2.34 -2.30 -7.80
C GLU A 34 2.61 -0.84 -7.49
N THR A 35 3.23 -0.10 -8.41
CA THR A 35 3.45 1.34 -8.24
C THR A 35 2.13 2.10 -8.09
N ILE A 36 1.12 1.73 -8.87
CA ILE A 36 -0.21 2.35 -8.80
C ILE A 36 -0.84 2.14 -7.43
N VAL A 37 -0.89 0.90 -6.96
CA VAL A 37 -1.47 0.58 -5.65
C VAL A 37 -0.68 1.25 -4.53
N LYS A 38 0.66 1.25 -4.62
CA LYS A 38 1.53 1.91 -3.64
C LYS A 38 1.23 3.40 -3.54
N ALA A 39 1.17 4.12 -4.67
CA ALA A 39 0.89 5.54 -4.69
C ALA A 39 -0.51 5.86 -4.13
N LEU A 40 -1.51 5.05 -4.48
CA LEU A 40 -2.87 5.21 -3.96
C LEU A 40 -2.95 4.99 -2.45
N VAL A 41 -2.26 3.98 -1.92
CA VAL A 41 -2.21 3.72 -0.49
C VAL A 41 -1.43 4.80 0.25
N GLU A 42 -0.36 5.33 -0.33
CA GLU A 42 0.42 6.43 0.25
C GLU A 42 -0.38 7.73 0.29
N HIS A 43 -1.26 7.97 -0.69
CA HIS A 43 -2.06 9.18 -0.77
C HIS A 43 -3.36 9.12 0.04
N TYR A 44 -4.10 8.00 -0.03
CA TYR A 44 -5.41 7.85 0.62
C TYR A 44 -5.35 6.98 1.88
N GLY A 45 -4.44 6.01 1.96
CA GLY A 45 -4.48 4.96 2.97
C GLY A 45 -5.50 3.85 2.63
N TRP A 46 -5.37 2.70 3.30
CA TRP A 46 -6.18 1.52 3.00
C TRP A 46 -7.68 1.69 3.29
N ALA A 47 -8.02 2.42 4.36
CA ALA A 47 -9.41 2.64 4.76
C ALA A 47 -10.19 3.44 3.70
N GLU A 48 -9.67 4.60 3.31
CA GLU A 48 -10.22 5.42 2.22
C GLU A 48 -10.26 4.66 0.90
N LEU A 49 -9.24 3.84 0.61
CA LEU A 49 -9.23 3.04 -0.61
C LEU A 49 -10.36 2.01 -0.64
N ALA A 50 -10.68 1.41 0.49
CA ALA A 50 -11.81 0.48 0.64
C ALA A 50 -13.17 1.19 0.52
N GLU A 51 -13.27 2.46 0.95
CA GLU A 51 -14.48 3.25 0.76
C GLU A 51 -14.68 3.65 -0.71
N ARG A 52 -13.61 4.06 -1.39
CA ARG A 52 -13.65 4.47 -2.81
C ARG A 52 -13.83 3.29 -3.75
N ILE A 53 -13.14 2.19 -3.46
CA ILE A 53 -13.21 0.94 -4.22
C ILE A 53 -13.51 -0.18 -3.22
N PRO A 54 -14.78 -0.60 -3.07
CA PRO A 54 -15.19 -1.61 -2.11
C PRO A 54 -14.72 -3.01 -2.54
N LEU A 55 -13.41 -3.24 -2.43
CA LEU A 55 -12.74 -4.52 -2.66
C LEU A 55 -12.35 -5.13 -1.31
N ASN A 56 -12.67 -6.40 -1.14
CA ASN A 56 -12.33 -7.16 0.07
C ASN A 56 -10.82 -7.19 0.36
N CYS A 57 -9.97 -7.08 -0.68
CA CYS A 57 -8.51 -7.03 -0.48
C CYS A 57 -8.04 -5.77 0.26
N PHE A 58 -8.81 -4.68 0.23
CA PHE A 58 -8.49 -3.44 0.93
C PHE A 58 -9.11 -3.37 2.33
N SER A 59 -10.25 -4.02 2.57
CA SER A 59 -10.93 -4.02 3.87
C SER A 59 -10.52 -5.18 4.80
N THR A 60 -10.37 -6.39 4.26
CA THR A 60 -10.17 -7.60 5.09
C THR A 60 -8.69 -7.91 5.35
N ASN A 61 -7.83 -7.77 4.34
CA ASN A 61 -6.39 -8.07 4.46
C ASN A 61 -5.57 -7.03 3.69
N PRO A 62 -5.55 -5.76 4.15
CA PRO A 62 -4.85 -4.67 3.49
C PRO A 62 -3.34 -4.92 3.46
N SER A 63 -2.86 -5.48 2.34
CA SER A 63 -1.45 -5.70 2.08
C SER A 63 -1.17 -5.62 0.59
N MET A 64 0.06 -5.24 0.24
CA MET A 64 0.48 -5.13 -1.16
C MET A 64 0.38 -6.48 -1.89
N THR A 65 0.85 -7.56 -1.26
CA THR A 65 0.85 -8.90 -1.87
C THR A 65 -0.56 -9.44 -2.11
N SER A 66 -1.46 -9.27 -1.13
CA SER A 66 -2.87 -9.67 -1.25
C SER A 66 -3.58 -8.87 -2.35
N SER A 67 -3.39 -7.55 -2.35
CA SER A 67 -3.97 -6.66 -3.36
C SER A 67 -3.49 -7.01 -4.76
N LEU A 68 -2.19 -7.20 -4.97
CA LEU A 68 -1.64 -7.56 -6.28
C LEU A 68 -2.12 -8.94 -6.75
N THR A 69 -2.19 -9.92 -5.86
CA THR A 69 -2.73 -11.24 -6.20
C THR A 69 -4.19 -11.15 -6.62
N PHE A 70 -4.98 -10.34 -5.90
CA PHE A 70 -6.40 -10.11 -6.21
C PHE A 70 -6.59 -9.39 -7.54
N LEU A 71 -5.85 -8.30 -7.79
CA LEU A 71 -5.92 -7.49 -9.02
C LEU A 71 -5.32 -8.20 -10.24
N ARG A 72 -4.51 -9.23 -10.05
CA ARG A 72 -4.07 -10.13 -11.13
C ARG A 72 -5.16 -11.11 -11.55
N LYS A 73 -5.96 -11.59 -10.60
CA LYS A 73 -7.07 -12.52 -10.85
C LYS A 73 -8.33 -11.81 -11.37
N ASN A 74 -8.54 -10.55 -11.00
CA ASN A 74 -9.74 -9.77 -11.32
C ASN A 74 -9.39 -8.55 -12.19
N PRO A 75 -9.46 -8.65 -13.53
CA PRO A 75 -9.08 -7.55 -14.41
C PRO A 75 -9.98 -6.30 -14.25
N TRP A 76 -11.29 -6.48 -14.03
CA TRP A 76 -12.20 -5.36 -13.77
C TRP A 76 -11.81 -4.55 -12.52
N ALA A 77 -11.24 -5.20 -11.50
CA ALA A 77 -10.79 -4.54 -10.28
C ALA A 77 -9.51 -3.75 -10.53
N ARG A 78 -8.62 -4.26 -11.38
CA ARG A 78 -7.44 -3.51 -11.85
C ARG A 78 -7.85 -2.23 -12.56
N GLU A 79 -8.78 -2.29 -13.49
CA GLU A 79 -9.28 -1.12 -14.22
C GLU A 79 -9.83 -0.05 -13.27
N LYS A 80 -10.52 -0.45 -12.20
CA LYS A 80 -11.00 0.48 -11.16
C LYS A 80 -9.87 1.19 -10.43
N VAL A 81 -8.83 0.42 -10.04
CA VAL A 81 -7.65 0.96 -9.36
C VAL A 81 -6.87 1.91 -10.26
N GLU A 82 -6.66 1.55 -11.53
CA GLU A 82 -6.01 2.40 -12.53
C GLU A 82 -6.82 3.68 -12.79
N GLY A 83 -8.15 3.57 -12.88
CA GLY A 83 -9.05 4.72 -13.01
C GLY A 83 -8.95 5.69 -11.82
N LEU A 84 -8.92 5.16 -10.59
CA LEU A 84 -8.75 5.99 -9.39
C LEU A 84 -7.39 6.69 -9.37
N TYR A 85 -6.34 6.00 -9.80
CA TYR A 85 -5.01 6.60 -9.91
C TYR A 85 -4.97 7.76 -10.92
N GLY A 86 -5.64 7.61 -12.07
CA GLY A 86 -5.82 8.70 -13.03
C GLY A 86 -6.56 9.90 -12.45
N PHE A 87 -7.60 9.67 -11.63
CA PHE A 87 -8.31 10.73 -10.92
C PHE A 87 -7.41 11.46 -9.93
N MET A 88 -6.66 10.70 -9.11
CA MET A 88 -5.69 11.22 -8.15
C MET A 88 -4.63 12.09 -8.83
N LEU A 89 -4.05 11.66 -9.96
CA LEU A 89 -3.06 12.44 -10.70
C LEU A 89 -3.61 13.79 -11.20
N ARG A 90 -4.86 13.81 -11.67
CA ARG A 90 -5.53 15.06 -12.09
C ARG A 90 -5.73 16.01 -10.91
N ASP A 91 -6.07 15.48 -9.74
CA ASP A 91 -6.25 16.28 -8.53
C ASP A 91 -4.92 16.85 -8.03
N ILE A 92 -3.87 16.03 -7.94
CA ILE A 92 -2.51 16.47 -7.58
C ILE A 92 -2.04 17.58 -8.53
N ASN A 93 -2.18 17.40 -9.84
CA ASN A 93 -1.74 18.39 -10.82
C ASN A 93 -2.51 19.72 -10.69
N ARG A 94 -3.80 19.66 -10.34
CA ARG A 94 -4.60 20.87 -10.08
C ARG A 94 -4.12 21.59 -8.82
N ASN A 95 -3.75 20.86 -7.78
CA ASN A 95 -3.33 21.44 -6.50
C ASN A 95 -1.90 22.00 -6.54
N GLN A 96 -1.03 21.49 -7.41
CA GLN A 96 0.33 21.99 -7.62
C GLN A 96 0.39 23.30 -8.44
N ALA A 97 -0.66 23.62 -9.18
CA ALA A 97 -0.75 24.83 -10.01
C ALA A 97 -1.38 26.04 -9.28
N LYS A 98 -1.58 25.93 -7.97
CA LYS A 98 -2.02 27.01 -7.07
C LYS A 98 -0.88 27.40 -6.15
#